data_AF-A0A838FSY4-F1
#
_entry.id   AF-A0A838FSY4-F1
#
_cell.length_a   1.000
_cell.length_b   1.000
_cell.length_c   1.000
_cell.angle_alpha   90.00
_cell.angle_beta   90.00
_cell.angle_gamma   90.00
#
_symmetry.space_group_name_H-M   'P 1'
#
loop_
_entity.id
_entity.type
_entity.pdbx_description
1 polymer ?
#
loop_
_entity_poly.entity_id
_entity_poly.type
_entity_poly.pdbx_seq_one_letter_code
_entity_poly.pdbx_strand_id
1 'polypeptide(L)'
;MTAGGRPFRDRSMAGRQLAEKLGTFAGRRDAIVLGLARGGLPVAYEVAAQLRLPLDVFVVRKLGVPGFGELAMGALASGGVRVVNEEVLQQLQPR
;
A
#
# COMPACT_ATOMS: atom_id res chain seq x y z
N MET A 1 -22.48 -18.99 -13.31
CA MET A 1 -23.03 -18.04 -12.32
C MET A 1 -22.27 -18.22 -11.00
N THR A 2 -21.09 -17.62 -10.87
CA THR A 2 -20.35 -17.62 -9.59
C THR A 2 -20.84 -16.44 -8.76
N ALA A 3 -21.28 -16.72 -7.53
CA ALA A 3 -21.92 -15.76 -6.64
C ALA A 3 -21.02 -14.52 -6.40
N GLY A 4 -21.48 -13.35 -6.83
CA GLY A 4 -20.84 -12.05 -6.61
C GLY A 4 -20.95 -11.54 -5.17
N GLY A 5 -20.63 -12.38 -4.19
CA GLY A 5 -20.53 -11.99 -2.79
C GLY A 5 -19.17 -11.35 -2.52
N ARG A 6 -19.12 -10.23 -1.79
CA ARG A 6 -17.85 -9.70 -1.30
C ARG A 6 -17.20 -10.78 -0.41
N PRO A 7 -15.98 -11.26 -0.72
CA PRO A 7 -15.35 -12.37 0.01
C PRO A 7 -15.07 -12.04 1.48
N PHE A 8 -15.08 -10.75 1.82
CA PHE A 8 -14.96 -10.24 3.18
C PHE A 8 -16.11 -9.28 3.47
N ARG A 9 -16.66 -9.37 4.68
CA ARG A 9 -17.70 -8.46 5.19
C ARG A 9 -17.21 -7.02 5.28
N ASP A 10 -15.98 -6.84 5.76
CA ASP A 10 -15.32 -5.56 5.93
C ASP A 10 -13.80 -5.72 5.86
N ARG A 11 -13.09 -4.59 5.86
CA ARG A 11 -11.62 -4.56 5.84
C ARG A 11 -11.01 -5.18 7.09
N SER A 12 -11.71 -5.11 8.22
CA SER A 12 -11.23 -5.69 9.46
C SER A 12 -11.22 -7.22 9.40
N MET A 13 -12.27 -7.85 8.85
CA MET A 13 -12.32 -9.28 8.59
C MET A 13 -11.20 -9.72 7.65
N ALA A 14 -10.95 -8.95 6.58
CA ALA A 14 -9.84 -9.22 5.67
C ALA A 14 -8.48 -9.15 6.39
N GLY A 15 -8.29 -8.17 7.27
CA GLY A 15 -7.06 -8.00 8.06
C GLY A 15 -6.81 -9.12 9.05
N ARG A 16 -7.84 -9.59 9.77
CA ARG A 16 -7.74 -10.74 10.68
C ARG A 16 -7.35 -12.02 9.95
N GLN A 17 -8.02 -12.33 8.84
CA GLN A 17 -7.67 -13.52 8.04
C GLN A 17 -6.28 -13.41 7.42
N LEU A 18 -5.82 -12.20 7.08
CA LEU A 18 -4.46 -11.98 6.61
C LEU A 18 -3.44 -12.23 7.72
N ALA A 19 -3.68 -11.74 8.94
CA ALA A 19 -2.76 -11.98 10.06
C ALA A 19 -2.64 -13.46 10.43
N GLU A 20 -3.73 -14.23 10.38
CA GLU A 20 -3.69 -15.69 10.59
C GLU A 20 -2.68 -16.37 9.65
N LYS A 21 -2.62 -15.93 8.39
CA LYS A 21 -1.68 -16.47 7.38
C LYS A 21 -0.24 -15.97 7.57
N LEU A 22 -0.06 -14.86 8.29
CA LEU A 22 1.23 -14.22 8.54
C LEU A 22 1.77 -14.53 9.95
N GLY A 23 1.24 -15.55 10.63
CA GLY A 23 1.63 -15.91 12.00
C GLY A 23 3.14 -16.15 12.21
N THR A 24 3.88 -16.49 11.15
CA THR A 24 5.34 -16.63 11.18
C THR A 24 6.09 -15.33 11.50
N PHE A 25 5.45 -14.18 11.35
CA PHE A 25 6.02 -12.87 11.68
C PHE A 25 5.67 -12.38 13.09
N ALA A 26 4.83 -13.11 13.84
CA ALA A 26 4.35 -12.66 15.14
C ALA A 26 5.51 -12.41 16.14
N GLY A 27 5.52 -11.24 16.76
CA GLY A 27 6.50 -10.86 17.78
C GLY A 27 7.94 -10.66 17.28
N ARG A 28 8.17 -10.69 15.97
CA ARG A 28 9.49 -10.40 15.39
C ARG A 28 9.90 -8.95 15.69
N ARG A 29 11.14 -8.77 16.14
CA ARG A 29 11.71 -7.44 16.42
C ARG A 29 12.21 -6.72 15.16
N ASP A 30 12.39 -7.45 14.08
CA ASP A 30 12.91 -6.99 12.79
C ASP A 30 11.80 -6.81 11.73
N ALA A 31 10.54 -6.71 12.15
CA ALA A 31 9.39 -6.57 11.27
C ALA A 31 8.51 -5.37 11.66
N ILE A 32 7.92 -4.73 10.65
CA ILE A 32 6.94 -3.64 10.78
C ILE A 32 5.81 -3.85 9.77
N VAL A 33 4.60 -3.45 10.14
CA VAL A 33 3.46 -3.41 9.22
C VAL A 33 3.32 -1.99 8.69
N LEU A 34 3.32 -1.83 7.36
CA LEU A 34 3.11 -0.55 6.69
C LEU A 34 1.71 -0.50 6.04
N GLY A 35 0.86 0.38 6.56
CA GLY A 35 -0.50 0.59 6.05
C GLY A 35 -0.55 1.65 4.94
N LEU A 36 -0.95 1.26 3.74
CA LEU A 36 -1.15 2.20 2.63
C LEU A 36 -2.44 3.02 2.81
N ALA A 37 -2.30 4.34 2.89
CA ALA A 37 -3.43 5.24 3.00
C ALA A 37 -4.24 5.30 1.68
N ARG A 38 -5.57 5.44 1.69
CA ARG A 38 -6.48 5.42 2.87
C ARG A 38 -7.11 4.05 3.12
N GLY A 39 -7.26 3.24 2.07
CA GLY A 39 -8.05 2.01 2.11
C GLY A 39 -7.34 0.80 2.72
N GLY A 40 -6.00 0.77 2.74
CA GLY A 40 -5.22 -0.33 3.30
C GLY A 40 -5.04 -0.26 4.80
N LEU A 41 -5.21 0.92 5.40
CA LEU A 41 -4.93 1.14 6.82
C LEU A 41 -5.79 0.30 7.79
N PRO A 42 -7.11 0.15 7.58
CA PRO A 42 -7.91 -0.70 8.47
C PRO A 42 -7.52 -2.19 8.42
N VAL A 43 -6.99 -2.66 7.28
CA VAL A 43 -6.47 -4.03 7.14
C VAL A 43 -5.14 -4.15 7.89
N ALA A 44 -4.23 -3.20 7.66
CA ALA A 44 -2.91 -3.17 8.29
C ALA A 44 -3.00 -3.08 9.82
N TYR A 45 -3.99 -2.35 10.36
CA TYR A 45 -4.24 -2.27 11.79
C TYR A 45 -4.51 -3.64 12.42
N GLU A 46 -5.44 -4.41 11.86
CA GLU A 46 -5.75 -5.76 12.39
C GLU A 46 -4.52 -6.68 12.30
N VAL A 47 -3.74 -6.56 11.22
CA VAL A 47 -2.52 -7.36 11.05
C VAL A 47 -1.49 -7.04 12.13
N ALA A 48 -1.21 -5.75 12.34
CA ALA A 48 -0.26 -5.28 13.35
C ALA A 48 -0.70 -5.68 14.76
N ALA A 49 -1.99 -5.50 15.07
CA ALA A 49 -2.56 -5.83 16.37
C ALA A 49 -2.46 -7.33 16.68
N GLN A 50 -2.80 -8.20 15.73
CA GLN A 50 -2.74 -9.65 15.93
C GLN A 50 -1.30 -10.18 16.01
N LEU A 51 -0.41 -9.68 15.15
CA LEU A 51 0.99 -10.13 15.11
C LEU A 51 1.86 -9.46 16.18
N ARG A 52 1.32 -8.49 16.93
CA ARG A 52 2.06 -7.65 17.91
C ARG A 52 3.27 -6.97 17.28
N LEU A 53 3.08 -6.45 16.08
CA LEU A 53 4.10 -5.73 15.32
C LEU A 53 3.82 -4.22 15.36
N PRO A 54 4.86 -3.38 15.26
CA PRO A 54 4.66 -1.95 15.06
C PRO A 54 3.87 -1.69 13.76
N LEU A 55 3.04 -0.67 13.78
CA LEU A 55 2.27 -0.19 12.63
C LEU A 55 2.73 1.23 12.28
N ASP A 56 2.98 1.47 11.00
CA ASP A 56 3.20 2.81 10.47
C ASP A 56 2.40 3.03 9.18
N VAL A 57 2.19 4.30 8.82
CA VAL A 57 1.33 4.72 7.70
C VAL A 57 2.18 5.18 6.53
N PHE A 58 2.00 4.54 5.40
CA PHE A 58 2.68 4.93 4.16
C PHE A 58 1.73 5.74 3.27
N VAL A 59 2.00 7.04 3.17
CA VAL A 59 1.24 7.97 2.33
C VAL A 59 1.99 8.15 1.02
N VAL A 60 1.40 7.66 -0.07
CA VAL A 60 1.90 7.89 -1.43
C VAL A 60 1.03 8.89 -2.15
N ARG A 61 1.66 9.86 -2.81
CA ARG A 61 1.02 10.71 -3.82
C ARG A 61 1.61 10.35 -5.17
N LYS A 62 0.76 9.95 -6.12
CA LYS A 62 1.17 9.80 -7.52
C LYS A 62 1.50 11.18 -8.07
N LEU A 63 2.65 11.31 -8.74
CA LEU A 63 2.96 12.48 -9.55
C LEU A 63 2.44 12.22 -10.96
N GLY A 64 1.29 12.80 -11.28
CA GLY A 64 0.74 12.77 -12.64
C GLY A 64 1.48 13.73 -13.57
N VAL A 65 1.46 13.44 -14.87
CA VAL A 65 1.96 14.33 -15.91
C VAL A 65 0.86 15.33 -16.29
N PRO A 66 1.11 16.66 -16.29
CA PRO A 66 0.15 17.63 -16.80
C PRO A 66 -0.25 17.30 -18.26
N GLY A 67 -1.55 17.09 -18.51
CA GLY A 67 -2.09 16.74 -19.82
C GLY A 67 -2.28 15.24 -20.10
N PHE A 68 -1.81 14.34 -19.24
CA PHE A 68 -1.98 12.88 -19.39
C PHE A 68 -2.41 12.22 -18.08
N GLY A 69 -3.72 12.06 -17.89
CA GLY A 69 -4.33 11.64 -16.62
C GLY A 69 -3.93 10.23 -16.12
N GLU A 70 -3.52 9.34 -17.02
CA GLU A 70 -3.16 7.94 -16.69
C GLU A 70 -1.64 7.69 -16.61
N LEU A 71 -0.80 8.68 -16.97
CA LEU A 71 0.65 8.51 -17.00
C LEU A 71 1.28 9.04 -15.70
N ALA A 72 1.86 8.16 -14.90
CA ALA A 72 2.61 8.52 -13.69
C ALA A 72 4.09 8.73 -14.04
N MET A 73 4.58 9.97 -13.89
CA MET A 73 6.01 10.30 -14.04
C MET A 73 6.84 9.75 -12.86
N GLY A 74 6.18 9.43 -11.75
CA GLY A 74 6.81 8.90 -10.57
C GLY A 74 5.87 8.83 -9.37
N ALA A 75 6.42 8.45 -8.22
CA ALA A 75 5.73 8.45 -6.95
C ALA A 75 6.61 9.11 -5.89
N LEU A 76 5.98 9.94 -5.05
CA LEU A 76 6.59 10.44 -3.84
C LEU A 76 5.97 9.71 -2.65
N ALA A 77 6.83 9.28 -1.74
CA ALA A 77 6.43 8.74 -0.45
C ALA A 77 7.01 9.56 0.70
N SER A 78 6.36 9.47 1.86
CA SER A 78 6.88 10.02 3.11
C SER A 78 8.32 9.58 3.37
N GLY A 79 9.15 10.48 3.90
CA GLY A 79 10.58 10.20 4.18
C GLY A 79 11.55 10.58 3.05
N GLY A 80 11.12 11.36 2.05
CA GLY A 80 12.01 11.86 0.99
C GLY A 80 12.26 10.87 -0.16
N VAL A 81 11.53 9.75 -0.18
CA VAL A 81 11.65 8.74 -1.23
C VAL A 81 10.96 9.24 -2.50
N ARG A 82 11.77 9.44 -3.55
CA ARG A 82 11.34 9.82 -4.90
C ARG A 82 11.64 8.67 -5.85
N VAL A 83 10.59 8.06 -6.39
CA VAL A 83 10.71 7.07 -7.47
C VAL A 83 10.29 7.76 -8.76
N VAL A 84 11.16 7.71 -9.76
CA VAL A 84 10.97 8.36 -11.05
C VAL A 84 10.92 7.29 -12.13
N ASN A 85 9.96 7.40 -13.05
CA ASN A 85 9.96 6.60 -14.26
C ASN A 85 10.79 7.33 -15.32
N GLU A 86 12.08 6.96 -15.41
CA GLU A 86 13.05 7.51 -16.38
C GLU A 86 12.58 7.40 -17.83
N GLU A 87 11.85 6.33 -18.15
CA GLU A 87 11.35 6.04 -19.50
C GLU A 87 10.27 7.04 -19.94
N VAL A 88 9.39 7.43 -19.01
CA VAL A 88 8.38 8.48 -19.23
C VAL A 88 9.02 9.86 -19.35
N LEU A 89 10.08 10.14 -18.59
CA LEU A 89 10.78 11.43 -18.67
C LEU A 89 11.49 11.64 -20.00
N GLN A 90 12.12 10.59 -20.55
CA GLN A 90 12.77 10.68 -21.87
C GLN A 90 11.79 10.98 -23.00
N GLN A 91 10.53 10.56 -22.88
CA GLN A 91 9.48 10.83 -23.86
C GLN A 91 8.87 12.24 -23.74
N LEU A 92 9.11 12.93 -22.63
CA LEU A 92 8.58 14.28 -22.37
C LEU A 92 9.62 15.39 -22.54
N GLN A 93 10.87 15.06 -22.91
CA GLN A 93 11.87 16.08 -23.22
C GLN A 93 11.52 16.77 -24.55
N PRO A 94 11.39 18.12 -24.57
CA PRO A 94 11.30 18.84 -25.83
C PRO A 94 12.60 18.62 -26.61
N ARG A 95 12.48 18.38 -27.92
CA ARG A 95 13.61 18.55 -28.85
C ARG A 95 14.02 20.01 -28.95
#